data_AF-A0A0W1RRH5-F1
#
_entry.id   AF-A0A0W1RRH5-F1
#
_cell.length_a   1.000
_cell.length_b   1.000
_cell.length_c   1.000
_cell.angle_alpha   90.00
_cell.angle_beta   90.00
_cell.angle_gamma   90.00
#
_symmetry.space_group_name_H-M   'P 1'
#
loop_
_entity.id
_entity.type
_entity.pdbx_description
1 polymer ?
#
loop_
_entity_poly.entity_id
_entity_poly.type
_entity_poly.pdbx_seq_one_letter_code
_entity_poly.pdbx_strand_id
1 'polypeptide(L)'
;MYDHLVYSGLISIAFLCLTYSDWAARNGWPVGHTLAKGDSWPKMISTVFMIYLLTGSFIHLQWWSPLAVIALGLLFSFLIMTIFKKWSQIIAVAGIIPAAVASIFLTDSVISAFL
;
A
#
# COMPACT_ATOMS: atom_id res chain seq x y z
N MET A 1 3.70 -17.87 19.48
CA MET A 1 2.92 -16.62 19.31
C MET A 1 3.62 -15.64 18.37
N TYR A 2 4.92 -15.40 18.53
CA TYR A 2 5.72 -14.56 17.63
C TYR A 2 5.67 -15.00 16.17
N ASP A 3 5.78 -16.31 15.90
CA ASP A 3 5.80 -16.84 14.54
C ASP A 3 4.50 -16.54 13.78
N HIS A 4 3.33 -16.71 14.43
CA HIS A 4 2.05 -16.37 13.80
C HIS A 4 1.97 -14.90 13.36
N LEU A 5 2.54 -13.98 14.14
CA LEU A 5 2.58 -12.55 13.80
C LEU A 5 3.49 -12.30 12.60
N VAL A 6 4.65 -12.97 12.55
CA VAL A 6 5.59 -12.88 11.41
C VAL A 6 4.95 -13.41 10.13
N TYR A 7 4.39 -14.62 10.16
CA TYR A 7 3.69 -15.20 9.00
C TYR A 7 2.53 -14.31 8.55
N SER A 8 1.74 -13.78 9.49
CA SER A 8 0.59 -12.91 9.16
C SER A 8 1.02 -11.57 8.57
N GLY A 9 2.10 -10.98 9.11
CA GLY A 9 2.69 -9.76 8.58
C GLY A 9 3.21 -9.95 7.15
N LEU A 10 3.94 -11.03 6.89
CA LEU A 10 4.46 -11.34 5.56
C LEU A 10 3.33 -11.63 4.56
N ILE A 11 2.29 -12.36 4.98
CA ILE A 11 1.09 -12.57 4.15
C ILE A 11 0.38 -11.25 3.86
N SER A 12 0.29 -10.32 4.83
CA SER A 12 -0.32 -9.01 4.60
C SER A 12 0.39 -8.21 3.50
N ILE A 13 1.72 -8.24 3.46
CA ILE A 13 2.52 -7.57 2.42
C ILE A 13 2.25 -8.21 1.06
N ALA A 14 2.22 -9.53 0.98
CA ALA A 14 1.90 -10.24 -0.26
C ALA A 14 0.49 -9.89 -0.75
N PHE A 15 -0.50 -9.84 0.16
CA PHE A 15 -1.86 -9.43 -0.16
C PHE A 15 -1.94 -7.99 -0.65
N LEU A 16 -1.21 -7.07 -0.02
CA LEU A 16 -1.14 -5.68 -0.46
C LEU A 16 -0.64 -5.60 -1.90
N CYS A 17 0.46 -6.28 -2.24
CA CYS A 17 0.99 -6.28 -3.61
C CYS A 17 0.00 -6.81 -4.66
N LEU A 18 -0.80 -7.82 -4.30
CA LEU A 18 -1.81 -8.40 -5.20
C LEU A 18 -3.01 -7.48 -5.39
N THR A 19 -3.48 -6.85 -4.33
CA THR A 19 -4.76 -6.10 -4.31
C THR A 19 -4.59 -4.60 -4.51
N TYR A 20 -3.39 -4.07 -4.34
CA TYR A 20 -3.12 -2.63 -4.39
C TYR A 20 -3.49 -2.03 -5.74
N SER A 21 -3.21 -2.68 -6.87
CA SER A 21 -3.54 -2.12 -8.20
C SER A 21 -5.02 -1.88 -8.36
N ASP A 22 -5.84 -2.83 -7.93
CA ASP A 22 -7.30 -2.80 -8.12
C ASP A 22 -7.91 -1.80 -7.15
N TRP A 23 -7.39 -1.76 -5.92
CA TRP A 23 -7.80 -0.80 -4.91
C TRP A 23 -7.43 0.63 -5.32
N ALA A 24 -6.20 0.83 -5.81
CA ALA A 24 -5.72 2.12 -6.29
C ALA A 24 -6.52 2.58 -7.52
N ALA A 25 -6.79 1.70 -8.48
CA ALA A 25 -7.62 2.00 -9.64
C ALA A 25 -9.04 2.46 -9.23
N ARG A 26 -9.68 1.78 -8.27
CA ARG A 26 -11.01 2.16 -7.76
C ARG A 26 -11.02 3.51 -7.03
N ASN A 27 -9.90 3.89 -6.42
CA ASN A 27 -9.76 5.14 -5.67
C ASN A 27 -9.11 6.27 -6.48
N GLY A 28 -8.82 6.05 -7.77
CA GLY A 28 -8.17 7.04 -8.65
C GLY A 28 -6.73 7.36 -8.26
N TRP A 29 -6.03 6.43 -7.58
CA TRP A 29 -4.64 6.62 -7.19
C TRP A 29 -3.70 6.25 -8.34
N PRO A 30 -2.56 6.95 -8.49
CA PRO A 30 -1.58 6.61 -9.51
C PRO A 30 -0.98 5.23 -9.21
N VAL A 31 -1.07 4.32 -10.18
CA VAL A 31 -0.43 3.00 -10.11
C VAL A 31 0.76 3.01 -11.06
N GLY A 32 1.94 2.68 -10.56
CA GLY A 32 3.11 2.52 -11.40
C GLY A 32 2.87 1.45 -12.48
N HIS A 33 3.39 1.67 -13.70
CA HIS A 33 3.20 0.78 -14.84
C HIS A 33 3.56 -0.69 -14.52
N THR A 34 4.55 -0.89 -13.65
CA THR A 34 4.98 -2.22 -13.19
C THR A 34 3.92 -2.93 -12.34
N LEU A 35 3.13 -2.24 -11.53
CA LEU A 35 2.10 -2.84 -10.66
C LEU A 35 0.72 -2.90 -11.32
N ALA A 36 0.50 -2.07 -12.34
CA ALA A 36 -0.78 -1.99 -13.05
C ALA A 36 -1.09 -3.25 -13.88
N LYS A 37 -0.05 -3.96 -14.36
CA LYS A 37 -0.23 -5.20 -15.13
C LYS A 37 -0.70 -6.35 -14.23
N GLY A 38 -1.66 -7.14 -14.73
CA GLY A 38 -2.21 -8.31 -14.02
C GLY A 38 -1.16 -9.41 -13.83
N ASP A 39 -0.33 -9.58 -14.85
CA ASP A 39 0.82 -10.50 -14.99
C ASP A 39 2.14 -9.87 -14.53
N SER A 40 2.08 -8.85 -13.68
CA SER A 40 3.29 -8.17 -13.21
C SER A 40 4.17 -9.05 -12.34
N TRP A 41 5.49 -8.94 -12.54
CA TRP A 41 6.51 -9.64 -11.74
C TRP A 41 6.29 -9.54 -10.22
N PRO A 42 5.96 -8.36 -9.64
CA PRO A 42 5.65 -8.25 -8.23
C PRO A 42 4.46 -9.12 -7.81
N LYS A 43 3.38 -9.17 -8.59
CA LYS A 43 2.21 -10.01 -8.28
C LYS A 43 2.57 -11.49 -8.31
N MET A 44 3.33 -11.93 -9.32
CA MET A 44 3.79 -13.32 -9.42
C MET A 44 4.66 -13.71 -8.21
N ILE A 45 5.62 -12.87 -7.83
CA ILE A 45 6.46 -13.09 -6.64
C ILE A 45 5.60 -13.14 -5.38
N SER A 46 4.65 -12.21 -5.23
CA SER A 46 3.73 -12.21 -4.08
C SER A 46 2.87 -13.47 -4.01
N THR A 47 2.38 -13.99 -5.14
CA THR A 47 1.63 -15.25 -5.18
C THR A 47 2.48 -16.43 -4.74
N VAL A 48 3.68 -16.59 -5.32
CA VAL A 48 4.61 -17.67 -4.95
C VAL A 48 4.99 -17.57 -3.47
N PHE A 49 5.28 -16.37 -2.99
CA PHE A 49 5.64 -16.14 -1.60
C PHE A 49 4.47 -16.44 -0.66
N MET A 50 3.24 -16.09 -1.04
CA MET A 50 2.05 -16.42 -0.26
C MET A 50 1.83 -17.93 -0.16
N ILE A 51 1.99 -18.68 -1.26
CA ILE A 51 1.92 -20.15 -1.25
C ILE A 51 3.00 -20.74 -0.33
N TYR A 52 4.23 -20.22 -0.42
CA TYR A 52 5.33 -20.65 0.44
C TYR A 52 5.02 -20.42 1.93
N LEU A 53 4.54 -19.22 2.29
CA LEU A 53 4.18 -18.87 3.67
C LEU A 53 3.02 -19.71 4.21
N LEU A 54 2.01 -19.98 3.37
CA LEU A 54 0.89 -20.84 3.77
C LEU A 54 1.35 -22.27 4.01
N THR A 55 2.19 -22.80 3.12
CA THR A 55 2.77 -24.14 3.26
C THR A 55 3.66 -24.22 4.50
N GLY A 56 4.53 -23.24 4.72
CA GLY A 56 5.36 -23.13 5.92
C GLY A 56 4.51 -23.03 7.20
N SER A 57 3.43 -22.26 7.18
CA SER A 57 2.52 -22.16 8.32
C SER A 57 1.76 -23.46 8.61
N PHE A 58 1.49 -24.27 7.59
CA PHE A 58 0.87 -25.59 7.76
C PHE A 58 1.86 -26.60 8.37
N ILE A 59 3.13 -26.54 7.94
CA ILE A 59 4.18 -27.48 8.39
C ILE A 59 4.68 -27.13 9.81
N HIS A 60 4.92 -25.85 10.10
CA HIS A 60 5.62 -25.43 11.31
C HIS A 60 4.72 -25.08 12.50
N LEU A 61 3.42 -24.89 12.28
CA LEU A 61 2.50 -24.46 13.33
C LEU A 61 1.46 -25.56 13.60
N GLN A 62 0.23 -25.37 13.15
CA GLN A 62 -0.87 -26.33 13.30
C GLN A 62 -1.74 -26.32 12.03
N TRP A 63 -2.52 -27.37 11.80
CA TRP A 63 -3.33 -27.52 10.59
C TRP A 63 -4.33 -26.37 10.35
N TRP A 64 -4.81 -25.70 11.41
CA TRP A 64 -5.69 -24.54 11.32
C TRP A 64 -4.94 -23.21 11.17
N SER A 65 -3.61 -23.20 11.35
CA SER A 65 -2.79 -21.98 11.33
C SER A 65 -2.84 -21.23 10.00
N PRO A 66 -2.83 -21.87 8.82
CA PRO A 66 -2.96 -21.15 7.55
C PRO A 66 -4.24 -20.30 7.48
N LEU A 67 -5.36 -20.81 8.00
CA LEU A 67 -6.61 -20.07 8.03
C LEU A 67 -6.49 -18.81 8.88
N ALA A 68 -5.89 -18.93 10.07
CA ALA A 68 -5.66 -17.80 10.97
C ALA A 68 -4.68 -16.78 10.38
N VAL A 69 -3.61 -17.24 9.71
CA VAL A 69 -2.61 -16.38 9.07
C VAL A 69 -3.23 -15.61 7.90
N ILE A 70 -4.10 -16.23 7.10
CA ILE A 70 -4.86 -15.54 6.04
C ILE A 70 -5.79 -14.48 6.64
N ALA A 71 -6.59 -14.85 7.65
CA ALA A 71 -7.54 -13.93 8.27
C ALA A 71 -6.84 -12.71 8.88
N LEU A 72 -5.77 -12.93 9.64
CA LEU A 72 -4.96 -11.85 10.21
C LEU A 72 -4.25 -11.04 9.13
N GLY A 73 -3.68 -11.69 8.11
CA GLY A 73 -3.01 -11.02 6.99
C GLY A 73 -3.95 -10.09 6.21
N LEU A 74 -5.19 -10.51 5.98
CA LEU A 74 -6.24 -9.68 5.36
C LEU A 74 -6.60 -8.47 6.23
N LEU A 75 -6.80 -8.68 7.53
CA LEU A 75 -7.08 -7.58 8.47
C LEU A 75 -5.93 -6.57 8.52
N PHE A 76 -4.68 -7.04 8.58
CA PHE A 76 -3.50 -6.18 8.55
C PHE A 76 -3.38 -5.42 7.23
N SER A 77 -3.61 -6.07 6.08
CA SER A 77 -3.60 -5.43 4.77
C SER A 77 -4.63 -4.30 4.71
N PHE A 78 -5.86 -4.55 5.16
CA PHE A 78 -6.91 -3.54 5.23
C PHE A 78 -6.54 -2.36 6.14
N LEU A 79 -5.97 -2.65 7.31
CA LEU A 79 -5.50 -1.63 8.25
C LEU A 79 -4.40 -0.77 7.61
N ILE A 80 -3.40 -1.40 6.98
CA ILE A 80 -2.29 -0.72 6.31
C ILE A 80 -2.80 0.18 5.19
N MET A 81 -3.70 -0.31 4.31
CA MET A 81 -4.28 0.52 3.25
C MET A 81 -5.05 1.73 3.81
N THR A 82 -5.80 1.53 4.88
CA THR A 82 -6.58 2.60 5.53
C THR A 82 -5.67 3.66 6.15
N ILE A 83 -4.60 3.22 6.82
CA ILE A 83 -3.58 4.10 7.38
C ILE A 83 -2.90 4.87 6.25
N PHE A 84 -2.45 4.19 5.21
CA PHE A 84 -1.74 4.79 4.08
C PHE A 84 -2.59 5.86 3.38
N LYS A 85 -3.90 5.63 3.22
CA LYS A 85 -4.85 6.64 2.71
C LYS A 85 -4.87 7.91 3.55
N LYS A 86 -4.93 7.79 4.87
CA LYS A 86 -4.95 8.97 5.76
C LYS A 86 -3.65 9.75 5.65
N TRP A 87 -2.50 9.07 5.64
CA TRP A 87 -1.20 9.74 5.54
C TRP A 87 -0.96 10.37 4.18
N SER A 88 -1.35 9.73 3.07
CA SER A 88 -1.21 10.32 1.73
C SER A 88 -2.07 11.58 1.56
N GLN A 89 -3.27 11.59 2.14
CA GLN A 89 -4.13 12.77 2.17
C GLN A 89 -3.51 13.90 3.02
N ILE A 90 -2.96 13.60 4.19
CA ILE A 90 -2.28 14.60 5.03
C ILE A 90 -1.09 15.22 4.29
N ILE A 91 -0.25 14.41 3.63
CA ILE A 91 0.90 14.89 2.86
C ILE A 91 0.42 15.77 1.69
N ALA A 92 -0.63 15.36 0.98
CA ALA A 92 -1.19 16.14 -0.12
C ALA A 92 -1.71 17.52 0.35
N VAL A 93 -2.46 17.55 1.46
CA VAL A 93 -2.95 18.80 2.06
C VAL A 93 -1.79 19.67 2.54
N ALA A 94 -0.79 19.07 3.18
CA ALA A 94 0.41 19.78 3.62
C ALA A 94 1.21 20.38 2.46
N GLY A 95 1.20 19.75 1.27
CA GLY A 95 1.85 20.26 0.06
C GLY A 95 1.13 21.42 -0.63
N ILE A 96 -0.21 21.53 -0.47
CA ILE A 96 -1.00 22.63 -1.05
C ILE A 96 -0.64 23.97 -0.40
N ILE A 97 -0.33 23.99 0.90
CA ILE A 97 -0.01 25.22 1.64
C ILE A 97 1.24 25.93 1.08
N PRO A 98 2.42 25.28 0.97
CA PRO A 98 3.60 25.91 0.37
C PRO A 98 3.39 26.26 -1.12
N ALA A 99 2.63 25.45 -1.87
CA ALA A 99 2.32 25.77 -3.27
C ALA A 99 1.47 27.06 -3.38
N ALA A 100 0.47 27.23 -2.51
CA ALA A 100 -0.34 28.44 -2.44
C ALA A 100 0.50 29.66 -2.05
N VAL A 101 1.35 29.53 -1.03
CA VAL A 101 2.26 30.60 -0.61
C VAL A 101 3.20 31.00 -1.75
N ALA A 102 3.84 30.04 -2.42
CA ALA A 102 4.70 30.31 -3.57
C ALA A 102 3.96 31.01 -4.72
N SER A 103 2.71 30.63 -4.99
CA SER A 103 1.91 31.25 -6.05
C SER A 103 1.59 32.73 -5.76
N ILE A 104 1.35 33.10 -4.50
CA ILE A 104 1.11 34.49 -4.09
C ILE A 104 2.38 35.33 -4.31
N PHE A 105 3.53 34.85 -3.81
CA PHE A 105 4.81 35.55 -3.99
C PHE A 105 5.22 35.70 -5.47
N LEU A 106 4.94 34.69 -6.30
CA LEU A 106 5.17 34.77 -7.75
C LEU A 106 4.22 35.78 -8.42
N THR A 107 2.97 35.88 -7.96
CA THR A 107 2.02 36.83 -8.52
C THR A 107 2.38 38.27 -8.14
N ASP A 108 2.80 38.52 -6.90
CA ASP A 108 3.25 39.84 -6.44
C ASP A 108 4.53 40.31 -7.14
N SER A 109 5.47 39.39 -7.41
CA SER A 109 6.71 39.70 -8.14
C SER A 109 6.45 39.97 -9.63
N VAL A 110 5.47 39.31 -10.24
CA VAL A 110 5.04 39.61 -11.61
C VAL A 110 4.37 40.98 -11.69
N ILE A 111 3.44 41.30 -10.79
CA ILE A 111 2.73 42.60 -10.80
C ILE A 111 3.69 43.77 -10.60
N SER A 112 4.67 43.63 -9.70
CA SER A 112 5.69 44.66 -9.43
C SER A 112 6.72 44.84 -10.57
N ALA A 113 6.89 43.86 -11.45
CA ALA A 113 7.73 44.00 -12.64
C ALA A 113 7.04 44.75 -13.80
N PHE A 114 5.72 44.97 -13.73
CA PHE A 114 4.92 45.63 -14.76
C PHE A 114 4.40 47.03 -14.35
N LEU A 115 4.74 47.52 -13.15
CA LEU A 115 4.46 48.89 -12.66
C LEU A 115 5.75 49.71 -12.62
#